data_AF-A0A7S0CF37-F1
#
_entry.id   AF-A0A7S0CF37-F1
#
_cell.length_a   1.000
_cell.length_b   1.000
_cell.length_c   1.000
_cell.angle_alpha   90.00
_cell.angle_beta   90.00
_cell.angle_gamma   90.00
#
_symmetry.space_group_name_H-M   'P 1'
#
loop_
_entity.id
_entity.type
_entity.pdbx_description
1 polymer ?
#
loop_
_entity_poly.entity_id
_entity_poly.type
_entity_poly.pdbx_seq_one_letter_code
_entity_poly.pdbx_strand_id
1 'polypeptide(L)'
;CVDRCGVAFMFAPINHPAMRFVGPVRKQLGVRSCFNILGPMTNAAGAERAVIGVFEEELVELMGGALMEVGRVDHAVVIHGVGLDEISPLGPATILEIKNTAPEGEPKTYTQQKFTFDPLTVGIPRCDVLDLKGGGPVENADEFRKVLLGGSHTNAKRDSIVLNAGVGVYVYGLTESIEEGCKLARKTLESGKATEVLEKWVETSQAIRAEETA
;
A
#
# COMPACT_ATOMS: atom_id res chain seq x y z
N CYS A 1 -15.76 -9.37 5.42
CA CYS A 1 -15.67 -8.33 4.36
C CYS A 1 -15.04 -8.87 3.08
N VAL A 2 -13.85 -9.50 3.13
CA VAL A 2 -13.16 -10.03 1.93
C VAL A 2 -14.09 -10.82 1.03
N ASP A 3 -14.82 -11.82 1.55
CA ASP A 3 -15.72 -12.65 0.74
C ASP A 3 -16.88 -11.89 0.07
N ARG A 4 -17.35 -10.80 0.69
CA ARG A 4 -18.54 -10.04 0.24
C ARG A 4 -18.19 -8.91 -0.72
N CYS A 5 -17.04 -8.25 -0.53
CA CYS A 5 -16.68 -7.05 -1.29
C CYS A 5 -15.20 -6.96 -1.70
N GLY A 6 -14.39 -7.99 -1.44
CA GLY A 6 -12.99 -8.04 -1.86
C GLY A 6 -12.02 -7.15 -1.06
N VAL A 7 -12.50 -6.49 0.01
CA VAL A 7 -11.70 -5.55 0.81
C VAL A 7 -11.92 -5.82 2.30
N ALA A 8 -10.85 -5.75 3.09
CA ALA A 8 -10.92 -5.72 4.55
C ALA A 8 -9.82 -4.83 5.12
N PHE A 9 -10.13 -4.20 6.26
CA PHE A 9 -9.17 -3.42 7.03
C PHE A 9 -8.82 -4.17 8.31
N MET A 10 -7.53 -4.43 8.52
CA MET A 10 -7.02 -5.11 9.71
C MET A 10 -6.51 -4.08 10.70
N PHE A 11 -7.33 -3.72 11.69
CA PHE A 11 -6.92 -2.76 12.71
C PHE A 11 -5.85 -3.36 13.62
N ALA A 12 -4.65 -2.77 13.61
CA ALA A 12 -3.46 -3.33 14.24
C ALA A 12 -3.63 -3.66 15.75
N PRO A 13 -4.28 -2.84 16.60
CA PRO A 13 -4.47 -3.18 18.01
C PRO A 13 -5.29 -4.45 18.25
N ILE A 14 -6.21 -4.79 17.34
CA ILE A 14 -7.03 -6.02 17.42
C ILE A 14 -6.22 -7.22 16.92
N ASN A 15 -5.46 -7.05 15.84
CA ASN A 15 -4.76 -8.15 15.17
C ASN A 15 -3.38 -8.47 15.78
N HIS A 16 -2.81 -7.56 16.59
CA HIS A 16 -1.53 -7.75 17.27
C HIS A 16 -1.66 -7.51 18.78
N PRO A 17 -2.49 -8.27 19.51
CA PRO A 17 -2.79 -8.01 20.91
C PRO A 17 -1.55 -8.09 21.82
N ALA A 18 -0.54 -8.89 21.44
CA ALA A 18 0.74 -8.97 22.15
C ALA A 18 1.51 -7.64 22.17
N MET A 19 1.25 -6.73 21.22
CA MET A 19 1.90 -5.42 21.18
C MET A 19 1.58 -4.55 22.41
N ARG A 20 0.51 -4.88 23.16
CA ARG A 20 0.18 -4.20 24.43
C ARG A 20 1.28 -4.35 25.49
N PHE A 21 2.07 -5.42 25.44
CA PHE A 21 3.14 -5.65 26.41
C PHE A 21 4.38 -4.77 26.16
N VAL A 22 4.63 -4.41 24.90
CA VAL A 22 5.77 -3.54 24.52
C VAL A 22 5.40 -2.07 24.41
N GLY A 23 4.11 -1.75 24.28
CA GLY A 23 3.59 -0.38 24.16
C GLY A 23 4.09 0.60 25.23
N PRO A 24 4.01 0.27 26.54
CA PRO A 24 4.48 1.16 27.61
C PRO A 24 5.97 1.48 27.51
N VAL A 25 6.82 0.47 27.25
CA VAL A 25 8.26 0.64 27.11
C VAL A 25 8.60 1.51 25.90
N ARG A 26 7.94 1.26 24.75
CA ARG A 26 8.11 2.09 23.55
C ARG A 26 7.76 3.55 23.80
N LYS A 27 6.66 3.81 24.51
CA LYS A 27 6.23 5.17 24.86
C LYS A 27 7.25 5.87 25.76
N GLN A 28 7.85 5.16 26.71
CA GLN A 28 8.89 5.71 27.59
C GLN A 28 10.21 5.99 26.85
N LEU A 29 10.60 5.13 25.91
CA LEU A 29 11.82 5.30 25.12
C LEU A 29 11.74 6.54 24.21
N GLY A 30 10.59 6.82 23.60
CA GLY A 30 10.37 8.01 22.79
C GLY A 30 11.21 8.09 21.49
N VAL A 31 11.94 7.02 21.16
CA VAL A 31 12.79 6.92 19.96
C VAL A 31 12.29 5.83 19.01
N ARG A 32 12.68 5.93 17.73
CA ARG A 32 12.42 4.89 16.73
C ARG A 32 13.17 3.61 17.11
N SER A 33 12.54 2.46 16.86
CA SER A 33 13.07 1.12 17.13
C SER A 33 12.67 0.16 16.01
N CYS A 34 13.13 -1.10 16.05
CA CYS A 34 12.70 -2.13 15.09
C CYS A 34 11.16 -2.27 15.01
N PHE A 35 10.44 -2.04 16.11
CA PHE A 35 8.96 -2.06 16.13
C PHE A 35 8.29 -1.00 15.24
N ASN A 36 9.04 0.00 14.74
CA ASN A 36 8.53 0.98 13.79
C ASN A 36 8.50 0.44 12.35
N ILE A 37 9.32 -0.57 12.03
CA ILE A 37 9.42 -1.16 10.70
C ILE A 37 8.85 -2.59 10.63
N LEU A 38 8.53 -3.20 11.77
CA LEU A 38 7.95 -4.55 11.83
C LEU A 38 6.50 -4.64 11.37
N GLY A 39 5.73 -3.56 11.42
CA GLY A 39 4.29 -3.58 11.11
C GLY A 39 3.97 -4.25 9.76
N PRO A 40 4.55 -3.76 8.66
CA PRO A 40 4.36 -4.34 7.32
C PRO A 40 4.77 -5.82 7.21
N MET A 41 5.67 -6.30 8.07
CA MET A 41 6.16 -7.69 8.09
C MET A 41 5.17 -8.66 8.76
N THR A 42 4.14 -8.14 9.43
CA THR A 42 3.24 -8.92 10.30
C THR A 42 1.82 -8.99 9.78
N ASN A 43 1.61 -9.06 8.46
CA ASN A 43 0.27 -9.10 7.87
C ASN A 43 -0.60 -10.24 8.45
N ALA A 44 -1.69 -9.89 9.13
CA ALA A 44 -2.52 -10.86 9.86
C ALA A 44 -3.39 -11.75 8.94
N ALA A 45 -3.60 -11.35 7.68
CA ALA A 45 -4.30 -12.16 6.68
C ALA A 45 -3.38 -13.15 5.95
N GLY A 46 -2.06 -13.11 6.21
CA GLY A 46 -1.10 -13.94 5.49
C GLY A 46 -0.98 -13.57 4.01
N ALA A 47 -1.15 -12.28 3.66
CA ALA A 47 -1.04 -11.84 2.28
C ALA A 47 0.35 -12.15 1.70
N GLU A 48 0.37 -12.90 0.60
CA GLU A 48 1.60 -13.30 -0.08
C GLU A 48 2.10 -12.24 -1.07
N ARG A 49 1.32 -11.18 -1.28
CA ARG A 49 1.66 -10.09 -2.17
C ARG A 49 1.59 -8.77 -1.43
N ALA A 50 2.66 -7.98 -1.50
CA ALA A 50 2.82 -6.83 -0.62
C ALA A 50 3.45 -5.61 -1.30
N VAL A 51 2.89 -4.44 -1.04
CA VAL A 51 3.50 -3.14 -1.34
C VAL A 51 3.86 -2.52 0.01
N ILE A 52 5.14 -2.27 0.24
CA ILE A 52 5.65 -1.80 1.53
C ILE A 52 6.39 -0.49 1.34
N GLY A 53 5.94 0.53 2.06
CA GLY A 53 6.60 1.82 2.17
C GLY A 53 7.64 1.87 3.27
N VAL A 54 8.73 2.60 3.05
CA VAL A 54 9.72 2.93 4.10
C VAL A 54 10.06 4.42 4.11
N PHE A 55 10.26 4.96 5.32
CA PHE A 55 10.50 6.40 5.52
C PHE A 55 11.93 6.86 5.22
N GLU A 56 12.89 5.94 5.12
CA GLU A 56 14.30 6.19 4.84
C GLU A 56 14.77 5.22 3.76
N GLU A 57 15.54 5.72 2.78
CA GLU A 57 15.98 4.94 1.63
C GLU A 57 16.82 3.71 2.01
N GLU A 58 17.65 3.82 3.06
CA GLU A 58 18.48 2.72 3.57
C GLU A 58 17.64 1.51 4.02
N LEU A 59 16.38 1.73 4.41
CA LEU A 59 15.49 0.66 4.83
C LEU A 59 14.97 -0.18 3.67
N VAL A 60 15.09 0.28 2.42
CA VAL A 60 14.60 -0.45 1.24
C VAL A 60 15.28 -1.83 1.17
N GLU A 61 16.60 -1.87 1.28
CA GLU A 61 17.37 -3.11 1.20
C GLU A 61 17.25 -3.95 2.47
N LEU A 62 17.26 -3.30 3.65
CA LEU A 62 17.09 -4.00 4.93
C LEU A 62 15.76 -4.75 4.99
N MET A 63 14.67 -4.07 4.64
CA MET A 63 13.32 -4.65 4.64
C MET A 63 13.19 -5.72 3.56
N GLY A 64 13.78 -5.52 2.39
CA GLY A 64 13.75 -6.53 1.35
C GLY A 64 14.49 -7.81 1.72
N GLY A 65 15.68 -7.68 2.32
CA GLY A 65 16.41 -8.82 2.90
C GLY A 65 15.55 -9.56 3.92
N ALA A 66 14.91 -8.83 4.85
CA ALA A 66 14.05 -9.43 5.85
C ALA A 66 12.84 -10.18 5.24
N LEU A 67 12.23 -9.66 4.17
CA LEU A 67 11.10 -10.33 3.49
C LEU A 67 11.51 -11.66 2.87
N MET A 68 12.69 -11.71 2.25
CA MET A 68 13.25 -12.95 1.68
C MET A 68 13.54 -13.98 2.77
N GLU A 69 14.13 -13.56 3.90
CA GLU A 69 14.41 -14.45 5.04
C GLU A 69 13.12 -14.97 5.72
N VAL A 70 12.08 -14.13 5.82
CA VAL A 70 10.76 -14.55 6.34
C VAL A 70 10.08 -15.55 5.41
N GLY A 71 10.30 -15.43 4.10
CA GLY A 71 9.91 -16.46 3.13
C GLY A 71 8.40 -16.63 2.92
N ARG A 72 7.60 -15.59 3.17
CA ARG A 72 6.12 -15.65 3.08
C ARG A 72 5.53 -15.03 1.83
N VAL A 73 6.20 -14.05 1.23
CA VAL A 73 5.68 -13.35 0.04
C VAL A 73 6.06 -14.09 -1.25
N ASP A 74 5.20 -14.05 -2.26
CA ASP A 74 5.53 -14.47 -3.63
C ASP A 74 5.95 -13.29 -4.50
N HIS A 75 5.37 -12.12 -4.27
CA HIS A 75 5.74 -10.90 -4.97
C HIS A 75 5.59 -9.71 -4.03
N ALA A 76 6.67 -9.00 -3.78
CA ALA A 76 6.64 -7.80 -2.98
C ALA A 76 7.51 -6.69 -3.57
N VAL A 77 7.18 -5.46 -3.23
CA VAL A 77 8.03 -4.30 -3.47
C VAL A 77 8.22 -3.51 -2.18
N VAL A 78 9.43 -3.01 -1.97
CA VAL A 78 9.76 -2.05 -0.92
C VAL A 78 10.09 -0.71 -1.58
N ILE A 79 9.47 0.37 -1.11
CA ILE A 79 9.45 1.67 -1.79
C ILE A 79 9.91 2.78 -0.85
N HIS A 80 10.77 3.65 -1.36
CA HIS A 80 11.03 4.96 -0.79
C HIS A 80 10.94 6.04 -1.88
N GLY A 81 10.11 7.06 -1.71
CA GLY A 81 9.89 8.11 -2.70
C GLY A 81 10.03 9.51 -2.12
N VAL A 82 11.10 10.22 -2.46
CA VAL A 82 11.33 11.64 -2.09
C VAL A 82 10.93 11.97 -0.63
N GLY A 83 11.44 11.19 0.34
CA GLY A 83 11.15 11.40 1.76
C GLY A 83 9.79 10.87 2.25
N LEU A 84 9.04 10.19 1.38
CA LEU A 84 7.79 9.50 1.69
C LEU A 84 7.97 7.98 1.59
N ASP A 85 7.09 7.26 2.27
CA ASP A 85 6.96 5.80 2.25
C ASP A 85 6.01 5.34 1.12
N GLU A 86 5.95 6.07 0.01
CA GLU A 86 5.08 5.78 -1.13
C GLU A 86 5.69 6.34 -2.43
N ILE A 87 5.13 5.96 -3.59
CA ILE A 87 5.41 6.68 -4.84
C ILE A 87 4.47 7.89 -4.89
N SER A 88 4.99 9.06 -5.23
CA SER A 88 4.18 10.26 -5.36
C SER A 88 4.64 11.11 -6.55
N PRO A 89 3.83 12.07 -7.02
CA PRO A 89 4.25 12.97 -8.09
C PRO A 89 5.42 13.90 -7.73
N LEU A 90 5.93 13.90 -6.49
CA LEU A 90 7.08 14.71 -6.08
C LEU A 90 8.35 14.38 -6.87
N GLY A 91 8.53 13.13 -7.28
CA GLY A 91 9.73 12.73 -7.98
C GLY A 91 9.95 11.22 -8.05
N PRO A 92 11.16 10.80 -8.43
CA PRO A 92 11.50 9.40 -8.53
C PRO A 92 11.47 8.68 -7.19
N ALA A 93 11.09 7.41 -7.21
CA ALA A 93 11.14 6.50 -6.06
C ALA A 93 12.16 5.37 -6.30
N THR A 94 12.90 5.02 -5.25
CA THR A 94 13.72 3.81 -5.20
C THR A 94 12.84 2.64 -4.83
N ILE A 95 12.85 1.59 -5.65
CA ILE A 95 12.05 0.38 -5.46
C ILE A 95 12.98 -0.82 -5.44
N LEU A 96 12.79 -1.70 -4.46
CA LEU A 96 13.34 -3.05 -4.46
C LEU A 96 12.19 -4.04 -4.67
N GLU A 97 12.18 -4.67 -5.83
CA GLU A 97 11.27 -5.77 -6.14
C GLU A 97 11.85 -7.10 -5.68
N ILE A 98 10.98 -7.96 -5.14
CA ILE A 98 11.27 -9.31 -4.68
C ILE A 98 10.23 -10.25 -5.28
N LYS A 99 10.69 -11.30 -5.98
CA LYS A 99 9.82 -12.30 -6.60
C LYS A 99 10.28 -13.70 -6.22
N ASN A 100 9.35 -14.52 -5.76
CA ASN A 100 9.55 -15.95 -5.58
C ASN A 100 9.65 -16.62 -6.96
N THR A 101 10.67 -17.45 -7.13
CA THR A 101 10.93 -18.23 -8.34
C THR A 101 10.84 -19.73 -8.10
N ALA A 102 10.62 -20.15 -6.85
CA ALA A 102 10.42 -21.56 -6.52
C ALA A 102 9.05 -22.06 -7.01
N PRO A 103 8.95 -23.34 -7.41
CA PRO A 103 7.67 -23.98 -7.66
C PRO A 103 6.73 -23.96 -6.45
N GLU A 104 5.44 -24.07 -6.71
CA GLU A 104 4.42 -24.17 -5.64
C GLU A 104 4.71 -25.37 -4.73
N GLY A 105 4.68 -25.15 -3.42
CA GLY A 105 4.96 -26.17 -2.41
C GLY A 105 6.44 -26.41 -2.10
N GLU A 106 7.37 -25.78 -2.83
CA GLU A 106 8.79 -25.81 -2.53
C GLU A 106 9.23 -24.63 -1.64
N PRO A 107 10.38 -24.73 -0.94
CA PRO A 107 10.94 -23.61 -0.21
C PRO A 107 11.13 -22.39 -1.13
N LYS A 108 10.54 -21.24 -0.74
CA LYS A 108 10.59 -20.01 -1.54
C LYS A 108 12.04 -19.61 -1.80
N THR A 109 12.35 -19.34 -3.07
CA THR A 109 13.66 -18.85 -3.52
C THR A 109 13.42 -17.54 -4.23
N TYR A 110 14.23 -16.53 -3.96
CA TYR A 110 13.93 -15.17 -4.39
C TYR A 110 14.91 -14.63 -5.42
N THR A 111 14.37 -13.91 -6.39
CA THR A 111 15.11 -12.88 -7.13
C THR A 111 14.80 -11.52 -6.56
N GLN A 112 15.78 -10.63 -6.57
CA GLN A 112 15.60 -9.23 -6.21
C GLN A 112 16.10 -8.30 -7.31
N GLN A 113 15.40 -7.19 -7.52
CA GLN A 113 15.81 -6.15 -8.47
C GLN A 113 15.55 -4.77 -7.87
N LYS A 114 16.63 -3.98 -7.72
CA LYS A 114 16.54 -2.58 -7.33
C LYS A 114 16.51 -1.70 -8.57
N PHE A 115 15.56 -0.79 -8.64
CA PHE A 115 15.44 0.17 -9.75
C PHE A 115 14.77 1.46 -9.27
N THR A 116 14.80 2.46 -10.14
CA THR A 116 14.13 3.75 -9.91
C THR A 116 12.90 3.84 -10.80
N PHE A 117 11.78 4.27 -10.23
CA PHE A 117 10.55 4.56 -10.97
C PHE A 117 10.25 6.05 -10.90
N ASP A 118 10.04 6.68 -12.05
CA ASP A 118 9.74 8.10 -12.15
C ASP A 118 8.29 8.30 -12.65
N PRO A 119 7.40 8.98 -11.90
CA PRO A 119 6.03 9.27 -12.34
C PRO A 119 5.90 9.90 -13.74
N LEU A 120 6.94 10.58 -14.24
CA LEU A 120 6.94 11.13 -15.60
C LEU A 120 6.83 10.04 -16.68
N THR A 121 7.30 8.81 -16.43
CA THR A 121 7.21 7.70 -17.39
C THR A 121 5.76 7.29 -17.68
N VAL A 122 4.83 7.60 -16.78
CA VAL A 122 3.39 7.36 -16.91
C VAL A 122 2.58 8.63 -17.17
N GLY A 123 3.27 9.73 -17.52
CA GLY A 123 2.64 11.02 -17.86
C GLY A 123 2.05 11.77 -16.67
N ILE A 124 2.46 11.45 -15.43
CA ILE A 124 2.04 12.19 -14.24
C ILE A 124 3.02 13.34 -14.00
N PRO A 125 2.55 14.61 -14.03
CA PRO A 125 3.42 15.77 -13.85
C PRO A 125 3.90 15.89 -12.40
N ARG A 126 4.97 16.66 -12.19
CA ARG A 126 5.47 16.99 -10.85
C ARG A 126 4.46 17.82 -10.06
N CYS A 127 4.44 17.64 -8.74
CA CYS A 127 3.70 18.48 -7.81
C CYS A 127 4.61 18.99 -6.69
N ASP A 128 4.10 19.92 -5.87
CA ASP A 128 4.71 20.30 -4.61
C ASP A 128 4.18 19.44 -3.46
N VAL A 129 4.95 19.33 -2.38
CA VAL A 129 4.52 18.59 -1.17
C VAL A 129 3.23 19.14 -0.58
N LEU A 130 2.96 20.43 -0.76
CA LEU A 130 1.74 21.08 -0.29
C LEU A 130 0.50 20.61 -1.08
N ASP A 131 0.64 20.18 -2.33
CA ASP A 131 -0.48 19.66 -3.14
C ASP A 131 -0.97 18.31 -2.62
N LEU A 132 -0.09 17.55 -1.97
CA LEU A 132 -0.40 16.25 -1.35
C LEU A 132 -0.87 16.37 0.10
N LYS A 133 -0.75 17.55 0.70
CA LYS A 133 -1.04 17.76 2.11
C LYS A 133 -2.50 17.37 2.44
N GLY A 134 -2.63 16.47 3.40
CA GLY A 134 -3.90 16.12 4.04
C GLY A 134 -4.25 17.07 5.19
N GLY A 135 -5.49 16.99 5.63
CA GLY A 135 -6.02 17.69 6.80
C GLY A 135 -6.43 16.71 7.91
N GLY A 136 -7.54 17.01 8.58
CA GLY A 136 -8.10 16.16 9.62
C GLY A 136 -8.80 14.90 9.08
N PRO A 137 -9.21 13.96 9.95
CA PRO A 137 -9.86 12.71 9.50
C PRO A 137 -11.11 12.92 8.63
N VAL A 138 -11.97 13.88 9.00
CA VAL A 138 -13.20 14.19 8.24
C VAL A 138 -12.85 14.78 6.87
N GLU A 139 -11.96 15.76 6.84
CA GLU A 139 -11.50 16.42 5.61
C GLU A 139 -10.83 15.42 4.66
N ASN A 140 -9.96 14.54 5.17
CA ASN A 140 -9.30 13.50 4.37
C ASN A 140 -10.31 12.49 3.82
N ALA A 141 -11.34 12.12 4.57
CA ALA A 141 -12.38 11.22 4.09
C ALA A 141 -13.20 11.85 2.95
N ASP A 142 -13.55 13.13 3.07
CA ASP A 142 -14.25 13.87 2.02
C ASP A 142 -13.39 14.04 0.78
N GLU A 143 -12.11 14.36 0.95
CA GLU A 143 -11.16 14.49 -0.15
C GLU A 143 -10.91 13.15 -0.85
N PHE A 144 -10.77 12.07 -0.09
CA PHE A 144 -10.64 10.72 -0.65
C PHE A 144 -11.84 10.33 -1.50
N ARG A 145 -13.08 10.61 -1.04
CA ARG A 145 -14.28 10.38 -1.85
C ARG A 145 -14.26 11.16 -3.16
N LYS A 146 -13.85 12.43 -3.15
CA LYS A 146 -13.72 13.24 -4.37
C LYS A 146 -12.66 12.68 -5.32
N VAL A 147 -11.55 12.18 -4.78
CA VAL A 147 -10.50 11.54 -5.57
C VAL A 147 -11.01 10.27 -6.23
N LEU A 148 -11.92 9.52 -5.62
CA LEU A 148 -12.46 8.29 -6.22
C LEU A 148 -13.56 8.51 -7.26
N LEU A 149 -14.18 9.70 -7.29
CA LEU A 149 -15.26 10.00 -8.24
C LEU A 149 -14.85 9.63 -9.68
N GLY A 150 -15.78 9.07 -10.45
CA GLY A 150 -15.56 8.80 -11.87
C GLY A 150 -15.25 10.06 -12.67
N GLY A 151 -14.83 9.87 -13.91
CA GLY A 151 -14.47 10.95 -14.84
C GLY A 151 -12.97 11.19 -14.97
N SER A 152 -12.60 12.12 -15.85
CA SER A 152 -11.22 12.37 -16.28
C SER A 152 -10.52 13.49 -15.53
N HIS A 153 -11.04 13.94 -14.37
CA HIS A 153 -10.33 14.95 -13.57
C HIS A 153 -9.05 14.38 -12.99
N THR A 154 -8.07 15.25 -12.77
CA THR A 154 -6.81 14.87 -12.12
C THR A 154 -6.31 15.98 -11.23
N ASN A 155 -5.63 15.59 -10.15
CA ASN A 155 -4.86 16.44 -9.24
C ASN A 155 -3.76 15.59 -8.59
N ALA A 156 -2.84 16.22 -7.87
CA ALA A 156 -1.70 15.51 -7.25
C ALA A 156 -2.13 14.33 -6.35
N LYS A 157 -3.23 14.46 -5.60
CA LYS A 157 -3.75 13.40 -4.73
C LYS A 157 -4.30 12.21 -5.51
N ARG A 158 -5.06 12.47 -6.59
CA ARG A 158 -5.57 11.43 -7.48
C ARG A 158 -4.46 10.75 -8.25
N ASP A 159 -3.49 11.50 -8.74
CA ASP A 159 -2.33 10.95 -9.41
C ASP A 159 -1.46 10.11 -8.44
N SER A 160 -1.30 10.53 -7.17
CA SER A 160 -0.65 9.70 -6.14
C SER A 160 -1.37 8.37 -5.91
N ILE A 161 -2.71 8.38 -5.88
CA ILE A 161 -3.50 7.15 -5.78
C ILE A 161 -3.35 6.26 -7.01
N VAL A 162 -3.30 6.83 -8.23
CA VAL A 162 -3.03 6.07 -9.46
C VAL A 162 -1.67 5.38 -9.39
N LEU A 163 -0.63 6.07 -8.91
CA LEU A 163 0.72 5.53 -8.80
C LEU A 163 0.75 4.31 -7.86
N ASN A 164 0.29 4.47 -6.63
CA ASN A 164 0.36 3.39 -5.63
C ASN A 164 -0.60 2.23 -5.95
N ALA A 165 -1.81 2.53 -6.47
CA ALA A 165 -2.71 1.48 -6.95
C ALA A 165 -2.12 0.75 -8.15
N GLY A 166 -1.43 1.44 -9.05
CA GLY A 166 -0.75 0.84 -10.20
C GLY A 166 0.34 -0.14 -9.79
N VAL A 167 1.12 0.20 -8.75
CA VAL A 167 2.07 -0.74 -8.14
C VAL A 167 1.33 -1.94 -7.54
N GLY A 168 0.24 -1.73 -6.80
CA GLY A 168 -0.55 -2.82 -6.24
C GLY A 168 -1.10 -3.77 -7.31
N VAL A 169 -1.58 -3.23 -8.44
CA VAL A 169 -2.05 -3.99 -9.61
C VAL A 169 -0.93 -4.83 -10.21
N TYR A 170 0.25 -4.25 -10.37
CA TYR A 170 1.44 -4.93 -10.88
C TYR A 170 1.92 -6.04 -9.93
N VAL A 171 2.00 -5.75 -8.63
CA VAL A 171 2.39 -6.74 -7.59
C VAL A 171 1.36 -7.85 -7.45
N TYR A 172 0.09 -7.57 -7.74
CA TYR A 172 -0.95 -8.59 -7.87
C TYR A 172 -0.88 -9.36 -9.21
N GLY A 173 0.03 -9.03 -10.12
CA GLY A 173 0.22 -9.78 -11.37
C GLY A 173 -0.94 -9.64 -12.36
N LEU A 174 -1.71 -8.53 -12.32
CA LEU A 174 -2.70 -8.23 -13.38
C LEU A 174 -2.05 -7.57 -14.59
N THR A 175 -0.83 -7.06 -14.44
CA THR A 175 -0.08 -6.37 -15.47
C THR A 175 1.40 -6.76 -15.41
N GLU A 176 2.09 -6.64 -16.54
CA GLU A 176 3.51 -7.00 -16.67
C GLU A 176 4.47 -5.91 -16.20
N SER A 177 3.97 -4.69 -15.95
CA SER A 177 4.76 -3.56 -15.45
C SER A 177 3.96 -2.61 -14.58
N ILE A 178 4.66 -1.74 -13.84
CA ILE A 178 4.06 -0.67 -13.03
C ILE A 178 3.34 0.34 -13.93
N GLU A 179 3.88 0.64 -15.12
CA GLU A 179 3.28 1.56 -16.08
C GLU A 179 1.92 1.07 -16.58
N GLU A 180 1.81 -0.21 -16.96
CA GLU A 180 0.53 -0.82 -17.32
C GLU A 180 -0.42 -0.90 -16.12
N GLY A 181 0.12 -1.13 -14.92
CA GLY A 181 -0.63 -1.08 -13.67
C GLY A 181 -1.26 0.30 -13.45
N CYS A 182 -0.49 1.37 -13.65
CA CYS A 182 -0.96 2.75 -13.54
C CYS A 182 -2.05 3.07 -14.58
N LYS A 183 -1.92 2.57 -15.82
CA LYS A 183 -2.97 2.72 -16.85
C LYS A 183 -4.27 2.03 -16.42
N LEU A 184 -4.19 0.81 -15.87
CA LEU A 184 -5.36 0.10 -15.38
C LEU A 184 -5.99 0.80 -14.16
N ALA A 185 -5.17 1.28 -13.22
CA ALA A 185 -5.64 2.02 -12.06
C ALA A 185 -6.36 3.32 -12.48
N ARG A 186 -5.78 4.08 -13.41
CA ARG A 186 -6.40 5.31 -13.97
C ARG A 186 -7.75 5.01 -14.61
N LYS A 187 -7.82 4.01 -15.50
CA LYS A 187 -9.07 3.60 -16.15
C LYS A 187 -10.13 3.15 -15.13
N THR A 188 -9.71 2.48 -14.06
CA THR A 188 -10.62 2.04 -12.99
C THR A 188 -11.20 3.22 -12.23
N LEU A 189 -10.38 4.22 -11.87
CA LEU A 189 -10.85 5.46 -11.26
C LEU A 189 -11.78 6.24 -12.20
N GLU A 190 -11.41 6.39 -13.47
CA GLU A 190 -12.23 7.10 -14.46
C GLU A 190 -13.62 6.47 -14.63
N SER A 191 -13.71 5.14 -14.53
CA SER A 191 -14.99 4.43 -14.65
C SER A 191 -15.94 4.59 -13.47
N GLY A 192 -15.48 5.12 -12.32
CA GLY A 192 -16.27 5.23 -11.09
C GLY A 192 -16.35 3.94 -10.25
N LYS A 193 -15.80 2.83 -10.74
CA LYS A 193 -15.77 1.54 -10.02
C LYS A 193 -15.14 1.62 -8.63
N ALA A 194 -14.15 2.49 -8.44
CA ALA A 194 -13.53 2.66 -7.13
C ALA A 194 -14.53 3.24 -6.10
N THR A 195 -15.38 4.19 -6.51
CA THR A 195 -16.49 4.68 -5.68
C THR A 195 -17.48 3.57 -5.36
N GLU A 196 -17.87 2.77 -6.34
CA GLU A 196 -18.80 1.64 -6.14
C GLU A 196 -18.27 0.63 -5.11
N VAL A 197 -16.98 0.30 -5.18
CA VAL A 197 -16.33 -0.60 -4.21
C VAL A 197 -16.29 0.02 -2.81
N LEU A 198 -16.00 1.31 -2.69
CA LEU A 198 -15.99 2.00 -1.40
C LEU A 198 -17.38 1.96 -0.75
N GLU A 199 -18.43 2.32 -1.48
CA GLU A 199 -19.79 2.32 -0.94
C GLU A 199 -20.24 0.90 -0.55
N LYS A 200 -19.99 -0.09 -1.42
CA LYS A 200 -20.27 -1.49 -1.10
C LYS A 200 -19.53 -1.97 0.15
N TRP A 201 -18.28 -1.53 0.34
CA TRP A 201 -17.48 -1.90 1.51
C TRP A 201 -18.03 -1.24 2.78
N VAL A 202 -18.42 0.03 2.73
CA VAL A 202 -19.08 0.73 3.83
C VAL A 202 -20.35 -0.01 4.25
N GLU A 203 -21.26 -0.28 3.31
CA GLU A 203 -22.50 -1.01 3.56
C GLU A 203 -22.23 -2.40 4.16
N THR A 204 -21.30 -3.15 3.56
CA THR A 204 -20.92 -4.50 4.02
C THR A 204 -20.39 -4.48 5.45
N SER A 205 -19.52 -3.53 5.78
CA SER A 205 -18.92 -3.43 7.12
C SER A 205 -19.94 -3.08 8.20
N GLN A 206 -20.92 -2.23 7.87
CA GLN A 206 -22.00 -1.85 8.79
C GLN A 206 -22.99 -3.01 9.01
N ALA A 207 -23.33 -3.74 7.95
CA ALA A 207 -24.18 -4.92 8.04
C ALA A 207 -23.55 -6.00 8.92
N ILE A 208 -22.27 -6.33 8.70
CA ILE A 208 -21.56 -7.30 9.54
C ILE A 208 -21.52 -6.86 11.00
N ARG A 209 -21.24 -5.58 11.28
CA ARG A 209 -21.26 -5.07 12.65
C ARG A 209 -22.65 -5.22 13.28
N ALA A 210 -23.72 -4.95 12.55
CA ALA A 210 -25.07 -5.12 13.06
C ALA A 210 -25.39 -6.59 13.37
N GLU A 211 -24.98 -7.52 12.48
CA GLU A 211 -25.09 -8.97 12.67
C GLU A 211 -24.32 -9.46 13.92
N GLU A 212 -23.13 -8.91 14.20
CA GLU A 212 -22.32 -9.26 15.38
C GLU A 212 -22.88 -8.72 16.70
N THR A 213 -23.68 -7.65 16.64
CA THR A 213 -24.26 -6.99 17.82
C THR A 213 -25.70 -7.40 18.15
N ALA A 214 -26.34 -8.20 17.28
CA ALA A 214 -27.70 -8.71 17.44
C ALA A 214 -27.71 -10.04 18.22
#